data_AF-A0AAU7AZM0-F1
#
_entry.id   AF-A0AAU7AZM0-F1
#
_cell.length_a   1.000
_cell.length_b   1.000
_cell.length_c   1.000
_cell.angle_alpha   90.00
_cell.angle_beta   90.00
_cell.angle_gamma   90.00
#
_symmetry.space_group_name_H-M   'P 1'
#
loop_
_entity.id
_entity.type
_entity.pdbx_description
1 polymer ?
#
loop_
_entity_poly.entity_id
_entity_poly.type
_entity_poly.pdbx_seq_one_letter_code
_entity_poly.pdbx_strand_id
1 'polypeptide(L)'
;MRARDRDVEAGAGAEHGVRSGLVGIGDVLGSRPRTLEDAVRAAAAAHGDKAGRMLERFAALPDGTLVWTRLADLRYALGRIDGGWTYDDDVHARAVGIHHVRPATWTDPLDEADVPTAVAATFARGGRNLQRIRSAHAEQQSIALADRLLGTASRQPAKGPERTPDGRYIVVDGRRWRTSDPGLPEARRTELVGELMDARRAVAAARRADDEDAEREARSRVHAAKVALGERGAPWWEQPRS
;
A
#
# COMPACT_ATOMS: atom_id res chain seq x y z
N MET A 1 6.10 -17.58 6.66
CA MET A 1 6.38 -17.52 5.21
C MET A 1 7.33 -18.67 4.85
N ARG A 2 7.09 -19.41 3.77
CA ARG A 2 8.02 -20.43 3.24
C ARG A 2 8.27 -20.12 1.75
N ALA A 3 9.54 -20.06 1.34
CA ALA A 3 9.89 -20.03 -0.08
C ALA A 3 9.57 -21.39 -0.71
N ARG A 4 8.93 -21.40 -1.89
CA ARG A 4 8.39 -22.66 -2.47
C ARG A 4 9.46 -23.62 -2.97
N ASP A 5 10.67 -23.13 -3.15
CA ASP A 5 11.82 -23.76 -3.82
C ASP A 5 12.96 -24.11 -2.85
N ARG A 6 12.81 -23.83 -1.54
CA ARG A 6 13.88 -23.98 -0.56
C ARG A 6 13.48 -24.86 0.60
N ASP A 7 14.43 -25.68 1.04
CA ASP A 7 14.32 -26.43 2.29
C ASP A 7 14.67 -25.54 3.48
N VAL A 8 13.88 -24.47 3.64
CA VAL A 8 13.95 -23.57 4.78
C VAL A 8 12.85 -23.90 5.76
N GLU A 9 13.21 -23.81 7.04
CA GLU A 9 12.29 -24.02 8.14
C GLU A 9 11.06 -23.10 8.00
N ALA A 10 9.89 -23.64 8.32
CA ALA A 10 8.66 -22.88 8.28
C ALA A 10 8.75 -21.72 9.28
N GLY A 11 8.76 -20.48 8.77
CA GLY A 11 8.89 -19.29 9.63
C GLY A 11 10.22 -18.55 9.47
N ALA A 12 11.24 -19.14 8.85
CA ALA A 12 12.56 -18.50 8.70
C ALA A 12 12.49 -17.12 8.00
N GLY A 13 11.69 -16.99 6.94
CA GLY A 13 11.47 -15.69 6.28
C GLY A 13 10.69 -14.69 7.13
N ALA A 14 9.80 -15.18 8.01
CA ALA A 14 9.09 -14.31 8.95
C ALA A 14 10.04 -13.76 10.02
N GLU A 15 10.89 -14.62 10.59
CA GLU A 15 11.87 -14.22 11.59
C GLU A 15 12.91 -13.26 11.04
N HIS A 16 13.39 -13.51 9.81
CA HIS A 16 14.29 -12.57 9.15
C HIS A 16 13.62 -11.21 8.96
N GLY A 17 12.37 -11.18 8.47
CA GLY A 17 11.62 -9.93 8.32
C GLY A 17 11.48 -9.18 9.65
N VAL A 18 11.02 -9.86 10.70
CA VAL A 18 10.84 -9.24 12.03
C VAL A 18 12.16 -8.67 12.57
N ARG A 19 13.24 -9.45 12.51
CA ARG A 19 14.57 -9.04 13.00
C ARG A 19 15.15 -7.86 12.22
N SER A 20 14.88 -7.79 10.92
CA SER A 20 15.40 -6.75 10.04
C SER A 20 14.50 -5.52 9.95
N GLY A 21 13.34 -5.49 10.63
CA GLY A 21 12.38 -4.38 10.50
C GLY A 21 11.73 -4.33 9.11
N LEU A 22 11.47 -5.50 8.52
CA LEU A 22 10.96 -5.65 7.16
C LEU A 22 9.75 -6.60 7.14
N VAL A 23 8.85 -6.36 6.20
CA VAL A 23 7.91 -7.36 5.71
C VAL A 23 8.26 -7.65 4.26
N GLY A 24 8.31 -8.93 3.87
CA GLY A 24 8.72 -9.31 2.52
C GLY A 24 7.84 -10.37 1.91
N ILE A 25 7.85 -10.48 0.58
CA ILE A 25 7.23 -11.56 -0.18
C ILE A 25 8.11 -11.96 -1.37
N GLY A 26 7.74 -13.08 -1.99
CA GLY A 26 8.20 -13.47 -3.31
C GLY A 26 9.62 -14.02 -3.37
N ASP A 27 9.87 -14.72 -4.47
CA ASP A 27 11.10 -15.45 -4.72
C ASP A 27 12.14 -14.57 -5.44
N VAL A 28 13.33 -15.12 -5.64
CA VAL A 28 14.44 -14.40 -6.30
C VAL A 28 14.14 -14.18 -7.78
N LEU A 29 14.44 -12.98 -8.27
CA LEU A 29 14.40 -12.68 -9.70
C LEU A 29 15.76 -12.98 -10.35
N GLY A 30 15.77 -13.32 -11.65
CA GLY A 30 17.00 -13.63 -12.39
C GLY A 30 18.01 -12.47 -12.45
N SER A 31 17.55 -11.23 -12.25
CA SER A 31 18.40 -10.05 -12.11
C SER A 31 17.75 -9.02 -11.19
N ARG A 32 18.57 -8.15 -10.58
CA ARG A 32 18.08 -7.08 -9.71
C ARG A 32 17.25 -6.07 -10.52
N PRO A 33 15.95 -5.88 -10.22
CA PRO A 33 15.13 -4.90 -10.91
C PRO A 33 15.53 -3.48 -10.52
N ARG A 34 15.43 -2.54 -11.47
CA ARG A 34 15.70 -1.11 -11.21
C ARG A 34 14.46 -0.37 -10.73
N THR A 35 13.28 -0.84 -11.12
CA THR A 35 11.98 -0.24 -10.77
C THR A 35 11.00 -1.30 -10.32
N LEU A 36 9.90 -0.88 -9.67
CA LEU A 36 8.80 -1.78 -9.33
C LEU A 36 8.17 -2.39 -10.59
N GLU A 37 8.02 -1.63 -11.66
CA GLU A 37 7.48 -2.11 -12.93
C GLU A 37 8.34 -3.23 -13.53
N ASP A 38 9.68 -3.05 -13.51
CA ASP A 38 10.62 -4.09 -13.94
C ASP A 38 10.47 -5.35 -13.08
N ALA A 39 10.32 -5.18 -11.76
CA ALA A 39 10.14 -6.29 -10.81
C ALA A 39 8.82 -7.03 -11.05
N VAL A 40 7.71 -6.33 -11.29
CA VAL A 40 6.39 -6.91 -11.58
C VAL A 40 6.44 -7.72 -12.88
N ARG A 41 7.05 -7.17 -13.93
CA ARG A 41 7.23 -7.87 -15.21
C ARG A 41 8.11 -9.11 -15.06
N ALA A 42 9.22 -9.00 -14.33
CA ALA A 42 10.13 -10.12 -14.06
C ALA A 42 9.45 -11.22 -13.22
N ALA A 43 8.71 -10.86 -12.18
CA ALA A 43 7.95 -11.80 -11.35
C ALA A 43 6.86 -12.51 -12.15
N ALA A 44 6.17 -11.79 -13.04
CA ALA A 44 5.19 -12.39 -13.95
C ALA A 44 5.83 -13.39 -14.93
N ALA A 45 6.99 -13.04 -15.49
CA ALA A 45 7.72 -13.92 -16.40
C ALA A 45 8.26 -15.19 -15.69
N ALA A 46 8.80 -15.05 -14.48
CA ALA A 46 9.41 -16.16 -13.74
C ALA A 46 8.39 -17.07 -13.04
N HIS A 47 7.30 -16.49 -12.54
CA HIS A 47 6.37 -17.18 -11.62
C HIS A 47 4.88 -17.03 -12.01
N GLY A 48 4.61 -16.54 -13.23
CA GLY A 48 3.29 -16.33 -13.81
C GLY A 48 2.62 -15.02 -13.37
N ASP A 49 1.65 -14.54 -14.14
CA ASP A 49 1.01 -13.22 -13.95
C ASP A 49 0.44 -12.99 -12.54
N LYS A 50 0.04 -14.06 -11.87
CA LYS A 50 -0.45 -13.98 -10.49
C LYS A 50 0.62 -13.47 -9.53
N ALA A 51 1.88 -13.83 -9.74
CA ALA A 51 3.00 -13.34 -8.94
C ALA A 51 3.21 -11.83 -9.17
N GLY A 52 3.20 -11.37 -10.43
CA GLY A 52 3.26 -9.95 -10.77
C GLY A 52 2.14 -9.14 -10.10
N ARG A 53 0.88 -9.59 -10.22
CA ARG A 53 -0.27 -8.93 -9.56
C ARG A 53 -0.18 -8.94 -8.03
N MET A 54 0.39 -10.00 -7.44
CA MET A 54 0.60 -10.06 -6.00
C MET A 54 1.64 -9.03 -5.55
N LEU A 55 2.73 -8.90 -6.29
CA LEU A 55 3.79 -7.94 -6.03
C LEU A 55 3.27 -6.51 -6.14
N GLU A 56 2.54 -6.20 -7.21
CA GLU A 56 1.92 -4.88 -7.38
C GLU A 56 0.99 -4.54 -6.20
N ARG A 57 0.13 -5.49 -5.80
CA ARG A 57 -0.76 -5.30 -4.64
C ARG A 57 -0.02 -5.11 -3.33
N PHE A 58 1.09 -5.82 -3.12
CA PHE A 58 1.93 -5.69 -1.93
C PHE A 58 2.60 -4.31 -1.86
N ALA A 59 3.20 -3.89 -2.97
CA ALA A 59 3.85 -2.59 -3.08
C ALA A 59 2.85 -1.44 -2.89
N ALA A 60 1.60 -1.62 -3.33
CA ALA A 60 0.54 -0.62 -3.21
C ALA A 60 -0.20 -0.60 -1.87
N LEU A 61 0.14 -1.45 -0.88
CA LEU A 61 -0.51 -1.39 0.43
C LEU A 61 -0.26 -0.01 1.08
N PRO A 62 -1.27 0.63 1.71
CA PRO A 62 -1.05 1.90 2.39
C PRO A 62 -0.04 1.77 3.53
N ASP A 63 0.74 2.81 3.78
CA ASP A 63 1.50 2.94 5.02
C ASP A 63 0.52 2.92 6.22
N GLY A 64 0.96 2.32 7.32
CA GLY A 64 0.13 2.03 8.47
C GLY A 64 -0.67 0.72 8.36
N THR A 65 -0.62 0.01 7.23
CA THR A 65 -1.24 -1.32 7.09
C THR A 65 -0.68 -2.28 8.14
N LEU A 66 -1.58 -2.92 8.90
CA LEU A 66 -1.21 -3.94 9.87
C LEU A 66 -1.02 -5.29 9.18
N VAL A 67 0.05 -5.98 9.57
CA VAL A 67 0.42 -7.30 9.08
C VAL A 67 0.70 -8.23 10.25
N TRP A 68 0.32 -9.49 10.09
CA TRP A 68 0.60 -10.55 11.05
C TRP A 68 1.53 -11.57 10.42
N THR A 69 2.45 -12.10 11.22
CA THR A 69 3.27 -13.26 10.85
C THR A 69 3.37 -14.24 12.01
N ARG A 70 3.67 -15.50 11.69
CA ARG A 70 3.98 -16.55 12.67
C ARG A 70 5.43 -16.98 12.50
N LEU A 71 6.16 -17.03 13.61
CA LEU A 71 7.57 -17.36 13.71
C LEU A 71 7.77 -18.88 13.75
N ALA A 72 9.02 -19.36 13.73
CA ALA A 72 9.29 -20.80 13.74
C ALA A 72 8.90 -21.44 15.08
N ASP A 73 9.03 -20.69 16.18
CA ASP A 73 8.62 -21.10 17.53
C ASP A 73 7.10 -21.02 17.80
N LEU A 74 6.29 -20.87 16.74
CA LEU A 74 4.83 -20.76 16.77
C LEU A 74 4.26 -19.49 17.42
N ARG A 75 5.10 -18.57 17.92
CA ARG A 75 4.63 -17.25 18.36
C ARG A 75 4.31 -16.35 17.17
N TYR A 76 3.61 -15.26 17.45
CA TYR A 76 3.11 -14.34 16.45
C TYR A 76 3.76 -12.97 16.61
N ALA A 77 3.96 -12.27 15.50
CA ALA A 77 4.33 -10.86 15.54
C ALA A 77 3.31 -10.04 14.77
N LEU A 78 2.87 -8.95 15.38
CA LEU A 78 2.10 -7.88 14.75
C LEU A 78 3.06 -6.80 14.27
N GLY A 79 2.92 -6.38 13.03
CA GLY A 79 3.73 -5.33 12.43
C GLY A 79 2.89 -4.28 11.73
N ARG A 80 3.49 -3.11 11.50
CA ARG A 80 2.93 -1.98 10.78
C ARG A 80 3.88 -1.58 9.66
N ILE A 81 3.39 -1.58 8.42
CA ILE A 81 4.19 -1.16 7.25
C ILE A 81 4.40 0.35 7.27
N ASP A 82 5.63 0.81 7.08
CA ASP A 82 6.03 2.23 7.23
C ASP A 82 6.96 2.75 6.12
N GLY A 83 6.91 2.16 4.94
CA GLY A 83 7.66 2.68 3.80
C GLY A 83 7.35 2.01 2.46
N GLY A 84 8.01 2.50 1.42
CA GLY A 84 7.88 2.02 0.05
C GLY A 84 8.53 0.65 -0.20
N TRP A 85 8.23 0.08 -1.35
CA TRP A 85 8.82 -1.18 -1.81
C TRP A 85 10.29 -1.02 -2.21
N THR A 86 11.10 -2.02 -1.86
CA THR A 86 12.46 -2.22 -2.37
C THR A 86 12.69 -3.69 -2.74
N TYR A 87 13.73 -3.94 -3.54
CA TYR A 87 14.21 -5.29 -3.80
C TYR A 87 15.47 -5.57 -2.97
N ASP A 88 15.39 -6.59 -2.13
CA ASP A 88 16.49 -7.10 -1.32
C ASP A 88 17.11 -8.33 -1.98
N ASP A 89 18.41 -8.22 -2.27
CA ASP A 89 19.21 -9.26 -2.89
C ASP A 89 20.40 -9.65 -2.01
N ASP A 90 20.33 -9.30 -0.73
CA ASP A 90 21.34 -9.67 0.25
C ASP A 90 21.40 -11.20 0.44
N VAL A 91 22.54 -11.69 0.91
CA VAL A 91 22.77 -13.11 1.20
C VAL A 91 21.73 -13.68 2.18
N HIS A 92 21.28 -12.88 3.16
CA HIS A 92 20.28 -13.31 4.11
C HIS A 92 18.88 -13.37 3.49
N ALA A 93 18.50 -12.38 2.67
CA ALA A 93 17.26 -12.40 1.92
C ALA A 93 17.19 -13.60 0.96
N ARG A 94 18.30 -13.93 0.30
CA ARG A 94 18.46 -15.15 -0.52
C ARG A 94 18.37 -16.43 0.28
N ALA A 95 18.87 -16.48 1.50
CA ALA A 95 18.75 -17.68 2.34
C ALA A 95 17.28 -17.98 2.66
N VAL A 96 16.47 -16.95 2.96
CA VAL A 96 15.10 -17.14 3.47
C VAL A 96 13.98 -16.95 2.44
N GLY A 97 14.28 -16.37 1.27
CA GLY A 97 13.32 -16.18 0.18
C GLY A 97 12.28 -15.10 0.44
N ILE A 98 12.73 -13.95 0.93
CA ILE A 98 11.94 -12.72 0.94
C ILE A 98 12.71 -11.60 0.23
N HIS A 99 12.40 -11.38 -1.04
CA HIS A 99 13.15 -10.45 -1.88
C HIS A 99 12.43 -9.13 -2.16
N HIS A 100 11.10 -9.14 -2.19
CA HIS A 100 10.32 -7.93 -2.34
C HIS A 100 9.91 -7.46 -0.96
N VAL A 101 10.56 -6.42 -0.45
CA VAL A 101 10.44 -6.01 0.94
C VAL A 101 9.88 -4.60 1.08
N ARG A 102 9.32 -4.32 2.25
CA ARG A 102 8.92 -2.99 2.71
C ARG A 102 9.34 -2.83 4.17
N PRO A 103 9.77 -1.63 4.59
CA PRO A 103 9.93 -1.30 6.01
C PRO A 103 8.68 -1.63 6.82
N ALA A 104 8.88 -2.22 7.99
CA ALA A 104 7.83 -2.46 8.96
C ALA A 104 8.36 -2.43 10.40
N THR A 105 7.64 -1.72 11.27
CA THR A 105 7.84 -1.78 12.71
C THR A 105 7.08 -2.97 13.28
N TRP A 106 7.76 -3.81 14.08
CA TRP A 106 7.21 -5.04 14.65
C TRP A 106 7.13 -5.00 16.18
N THR A 107 6.17 -5.75 16.73
CA THR A 107 6.06 -6.04 18.16
C THR A 107 7.06 -7.10 18.58
N ASP A 108 7.37 -7.16 19.88
CA ASP A 108 7.94 -8.38 20.46
C ASP A 108 6.98 -9.58 20.22
N PRO A 109 7.49 -10.81 20.09
CA PRO A 109 6.66 -11.97 19.83
C PRO A 109 5.58 -12.19 20.90
N LEU A 110 4.37 -12.48 20.44
CA LEU A 110 3.16 -12.68 21.21
C LEU A 110 2.78 -14.16 21.26
N ASP A 111 2.27 -14.59 22.40
CA ASP A 111 1.67 -15.91 22.56
C ASP A 111 0.29 -15.95 21.88
N GLU A 112 -0.16 -17.15 21.50
CA GLU A 112 -1.43 -17.32 20.78
C GLU A 112 -2.63 -16.75 21.55
N ALA A 113 -2.58 -16.77 22.88
CA ALA A 113 -3.63 -16.23 23.75
C ALA A 113 -3.87 -14.72 23.57
N ASP A 114 -2.84 -13.98 23.14
CA ASP A 114 -2.90 -12.53 22.91
C ASP A 114 -3.26 -12.17 21.47
N VAL A 115 -3.42 -13.17 20.60
CA VAL A 115 -3.67 -13.00 19.17
C VAL A 115 -5.17 -13.11 18.89
N PRO A 116 -5.75 -12.21 18.07
CA PRO A 116 -7.14 -12.32 17.68
C PRO A 116 -7.46 -13.70 17.09
N THR A 117 -8.53 -14.36 17.56
CA THR A 117 -8.83 -15.75 17.20
C THR A 117 -8.88 -16.01 15.70
N ALA A 118 -9.40 -15.05 14.91
CA ALA A 118 -9.46 -15.20 13.46
C ALA A 118 -8.07 -15.14 12.78
N VAL A 119 -7.09 -14.48 13.41
CA VAL A 119 -5.69 -14.47 12.97
C VAL A 119 -5.07 -15.84 13.24
N ALA A 120 -5.12 -16.32 14.48
CA ALA A 120 -4.61 -17.64 14.85
C ALA A 120 -5.24 -18.76 13.98
N ALA A 121 -6.56 -18.76 13.82
CA ALA A 121 -7.28 -19.70 12.96
C ALA A 121 -6.85 -19.61 11.48
N THR A 122 -6.44 -18.44 11.00
CA THR A 122 -5.92 -18.27 9.62
C THR A 122 -4.56 -18.95 9.45
N PHE A 123 -3.68 -18.87 10.44
CA PHE A 123 -2.39 -19.57 10.40
C PHE A 123 -2.55 -21.08 10.59
N ALA A 124 -3.43 -21.52 11.49
CA ALA A 124 -3.68 -22.94 11.77
C ALA A 124 -4.11 -23.73 10.52
N ARG A 125 -4.93 -23.11 9.65
CA ARG A 125 -5.38 -23.74 8.38
C ARG A 125 -4.37 -23.66 7.22
N GLY A 126 -3.12 -23.29 7.48
CA GLY A 126 -2.10 -23.13 6.44
C GLY A 126 -2.27 -21.86 5.60
N GLY A 127 -2.53 -20.74 6.26
CA GLY A 127 -2.75 -19.42 5.64
C GLY A 127 -1.73 -19.07 4.55
N ARG A 128 -2.20 -18.35 3.52
CA ARG A 128 -1.35 -17.97 2.37
C ARG A 128 -0.59 -16.69 2.66
N ASN A 129 0.58 -16.53 2.03
CA ASN A 129 1.29 -15.24 2.04
C ASN A 129 0.38 -14.12 1.55
N LEU A 130 0.43 -12.98 2.24
CA LEU A 130 -0.33 -11.77 1.93
C LEU A 130 -1.85 -11.98 1.82
N GLN A 131 -2.41 -12.85 2.65
CA GLN A 131 -3.84 -13.10 2.74
C GLN A 131 -4.53 -12.04 3.62
N ARG A 132 -5.65 -11.49 3.14
CA ARG A 132 -6.53 -10.65 3.95
C ARG A 132 -7.41 -11.51 4.85
N ILE A 133 -7.47 -11.17 6.14
CA ILE A 133 -8.42 -11.74 7.10
C ILE A 133 -9.69 -10.90 7.06
N ARG A 134 -10.83 -11.53 6.75
CA ARG A 134 -12.13 -10.85 6.69
C ARG A 134 -12.88 -11.02 8.02
N SER A 135 -12.46 -10.29 9.03
CA SER A 135 -13.13 -10.24 10.33
C SER A 135 -12.99 -8.83 10.91
N ALA A 136 -14.11 -8.10 10.99
CA ALA A 136 -14.14 -6.76 11.56
C ALA A 136 -13.69 -6.77 13.03
N HIS A 137 -14.02 -7.83 13.77
CA HIS A 137 -13.60 -7.98 15.15
C HIS A 137 -12.08 -8.16 15.27
N ALA A 138 -11.48 -9.03 14.44
CA ALA A 138 -10.03 -9.21 14.45
C ALA A 138 -9.28 -7.96 13.99
N GLU A 139 -9.86 -7.19 13.06
CA GLU A 139 -9.34 -5.89 12.65
C GLU A 139 -9.32 -4.90 13.82
N GLN A 140 -10.44 -4.74 14.54
CA GLN A 140 -10.52 -3.87 15.72
C GLN A 140 -9.52 -4.27 16.81
N GLN A 141 -9.42 -5.58 17.12
CA GLN A 141 -8.48 -6.09 18.11
C GLN A 141 -7.02 -5.88 17.67
N SER A 142 -6.70 -6.09 16.39
CA SER A 142 -5.35 -5.84 15.86
C SER A 142 -4.98 -4.37 15.94
N ILE A 143 -5.93 -3.46 15.67
CA ILE A 143 -5.72 -2.01 15.81
C ILE A 143 -5.43 -1.66 17.27
N ALA A 144 -6.28 -2.09 18.20
CA ALA A 144 -6.10 -1.82 19.63
C ALA A 144 -4.75 -2.35 20.14
N LEU A 145 -4.34 -3.53 19.67
CA LEU A 145 -3.07 -4.14 20.03
C LEU A 145 -1.88 -3.38 19.43
N ALA A 146 -1.97 -2.96 18.17
CA ALA A 146 -0.94 -2.17 17.51
C ALA A 146 -0.75 -0.82 18.22
N ASP A 147 -1.84 -0.14 18.57
CA ASP A 147 -1.78 1.15 19.26
C ASP A 147 -1.15 1.02 20.65
N ARG A 148 -1.40 -0.10 21.35
CA ARG A 148 -0.82 -0.41 22.65
C ARG A 148 0.67 -0.75 22.58
N LEU A 149 1.07 -1.57 21.61
CA LEU A 149 2.41 -2.19 21.59
C LEU A 149 3.41 -1.49 20.67
N LEU A 150 2.94 -0.96 19.53
CA LEU A 150 3.77 -0.20 18.59
C LEU A 150 3.67 1.32 18.85
N GLY A 151 2.79 1.72 19.77
CA GLY A 151 2.39 3.10 19.98
C GLY A 151 1.44 3.60 18.91
N THR A 152 0.83 4.76 19.19
CA THR A 152 0.05 5.54 18.22
C THR A 152 0.95 6.28 17.22
N ALA A 153 2.23 5.88 17.10
CA ALA A 153 3.20 6.49 16.21
C ALA A 153 2.53 6.70 14.86
N SER A 154 2.35 8.00 14.57
CA SER A 154 1.59 8.60 13.49
C SER A 154 1.11 7.57 12.47
N ARG A 155 -0.21 7.43 12.35
CA ARG A 155 -0.87 7.10 11.09
C ARG A 155 -0.45 8.17 10.09
N GLN A 156 0.82 8.17 9.68
CA GLN A 156 1.35 9.15 8.76
C GLN A 156 0.77 8.69 7.44
N PRO A 157 -0.19 9.45 6.87
CA PRO A 157 -0.62 9.13 5.52
C PRO A 157 0.65 9.08 4.69
N ALA A 158 0.81 8.03 3.88
CA ALA A 158 1.93 7.87 2.96
C ALA A 158 2.36 9.24 2.45
N LYS A 159 3.62 9.63 2.70
CA LYS A 159 4.08 11.02 2.52
C LYS A 159 3.60 11.49 1.16
N GLY A 160 2.57 12.34 1.16
CA GLY A 160 1.98 12.85 -0.06
C GLY A 160 3.07 13.53 -0.88
N PRO A 161 2.86 13.69 -2.20
CA PRO A 161 3.85 14.32 -3.05
C PRO A 161 4.34 15.64 -2.45
N GLU A 162 5.65 15.87 -2.54
CA GLU A 162 6.33 17.00 -1.92
C GLU A 162 5.59 18.30 -2.22
N ARG A 163 5.30 19.10 -1.20
CA ARG A 163 4.60 20.38 -1.38
C ARG A 163 5.59 21.52 -1.43
N THR A 164 5.28 22.53 -2.25
CA THR A 164 6.01 23.80 -2.17
C THR A 164 5.78 24.45 -0.79
N PRO A 165 6.75 25.24 -0.28
CA PRO A 165 6.60 25.88 1.04
C PRO A 165 5.37 26.78 1.17
N ASP A 166 4.90 27.36 0.07
CA ASP A 166 3.69 28.18 0.00
C ASP A 166 2.38 27.35 -0.06
N GLY A 167 2.48 26.02 -0.11
CA GLY A 167 1.36 25.09 -0.15
C GLY A 167 0.56 25.07 -1.45
N ARG A 168 0.98 25.83 -2.49
CA ARG A 168 0.21 26.01 -3.74
C ARG A 168 0.34 24.84 -4.71
N TYR A 169 1.43 24.07 -4.59
CA TYR A 169 1.74 22.98 -5.49
C TYR A 169 2.17 21.73 -4.72
N ILE A 170 1.87 20.57 -5.31
CA ILE A 170 2.57 19.31 -5.08
C ILE A 170 3.54 19.05 -6.25
N VAL A 171 4.64 18.36 -6.00
CA VAL A 171 5.66 17.97 -6.98
C VAL A 171 5.59 16.47 -7.16
N VAL A 172 5.30 16.03 -8.39
CA VAL A 172 5.24 14.63 -8.79
C VAL A 172 6.14 14.48 -10.02
N ASP A 173 7.17 13.66 -9.95
CA ASP A 173 8.16 13.42 -11.02
C ASP A 173 8.76 14.72 -11.58
N GLY A 174 9.10 15.67 -10.68
CA GLY A 174 9.64 16.99 -11.03
C GLY A 174 8.61 17.97 -11.61
N ARG A 175 7.35 17.54 -11.84
CA ARG A 175 6.27 18.38 -12.33
C ARG A 175 5.43 18.95 -11.18
N ARG A 176 5.18 20.26 -11.24
CA ARG A 176 4.29 20.94 -10.30
C ARG A 176 2.83 20.75 -10.70
N TRP A 177 2.02 20.30 -9.76
CA TRP A 177 0.56 20.23 -9.85
C TRP A 177 -0.05 21.11 -8.79
N ARG A 178 -0.99 21.95 -9.17
CA ARG A 178 -1.68 22.86 -8.26
C ARG A 178 -2.51 22.06 -7.26
N THR A 179 -2.45 22.44 -5.98
CA THR A 179 -3.31 21.85 -4.96
C THR A 179 -4.72 22.37 -5.08
N SER A 180 -5.69 21.63 -4.54
CA SER A 180 -7.04 22.13 -4.38
C SER A 180 -7.05 23.39 -3.50
N ASP A 181 -7.97 24.32 -3.77
CA ASP A 181 -8.11 25.57 -3.05
C ASP A 181 -8.36 25.31 -1.56
N PRO A 182 -7.47 25.75 -0.63
CA PRO A 182 -7.66 25.57 0.80
C PRO A 182 -8.85 26.34 1.36
N GLY A 183 -9.34 27.39 0.66
CA GLY A 183 -10.50 28.18 1.05
C GLY A 183 -11.85 27.49 0.82
N LEU A 184 -11.89 26.36 0.12
CA LEU A 184 -13.12 25.60 -0.09
C LEU A 184 -13.67 25.03 1.23
N PRO A 185 -14.96 25.27 1.55
CA PRO A 185 -15.63 24.61 2.68
C PRO A 185 -15.49 23.10 2.60
N GLU A 186 -15.26 22.44 3.74
CA GLU A 186 -14.97 21.00 3.79
C GLU A 186 -16.08 20.14 3.16
N ALA A 187 -17.35 20.50 3.38
CA ALA A 187 -18.48 19.85 2.74
C ALA A 187 -18.39 19.93 1.22
N ARG A 188 -18.12 21.13 0.68
CA ARG A 188 -18.00 21.35 -0.76
C ARG A 188 -16.79 20.63 -1.35
N ARG A 189 -15.67 20.62 -0.63
CA ARG A 189 -14.48 19.84 -1.01
C ARG A 189 -14.83 18.35 -1.11
N THR A 190 -15.55 17.81 -0.13
CA THR A 190 -15.93 16.40 -0.08
C THR A 190 -16.82 16.02 -1.26
N GLU A 191 -17.83 16.84 -1.56
CA GLU A 191 -18.69 16.66 -2.75
C GLU A 191 -17.86 16.63 -4.04
N LEU A 192 -17.01 17.64 -4.25
CA LEU A 192 -16.19 17.76 -5.46
C LEU A 192 -15.18 16.62 -5.61
N VAL A 193 -14.61 16.13 -4.51
CA VAL A 193 -13.76 14.93 -4.52
C VAL A 193 -14.58 13.69 -4.90
N GLY A 194 -15.81 13.57 -4.38
CA GLY A 194 -16.76 12.52 -4.77
C GLY A 194 -17.04 12.54 -6.28
N GLU A 195 -17.46 13.69 -6.81
CA GLU A 195 -17.71 13.93 -8.23
C GLU A 195 -16.49 13.60 -9.10
N LEU A 196 -15.29 14.00 -8.66
CA LEU A 196 -14.05 13.69 -9.36
C LEU A 196 -13.77 12.18 -9.42
N MET A 197 -14.01 11.46 -8.33
CA MET A 197 -13.81 10.00 -8.30
C MET A 197 -14.86 9.27 -9.13
N ASP A 198 -16.12 9.73 -9.12
CA ASP A 198 -17.17 9.22 -10.00
C ASP A 198 -16.83 9.44 -11.48
N ALA A 199 -16.38 10.63 -11.85
CA ALA A 199 -15.98 10.94 -13.21
C ALA A 199 -14.79 10.08 -13.67
N ARG A 200 -13.79 9.83 -12.80
CA ARG A 200 -12.68 8.91 -13.10
C ARG A 200 -13.13 7.47 -13.31
N ARG A 201 -14.08 6.99 -12.49
CA ARG A 201 -14.69 5.67 -12.68
C ARG A 201 -15.43 5.59 -14.02
N ALA A 202 -16.14 6.63 -14.40
CA ALA A 202 -16.81 6.72 -15.70
C ALA A 202 -15.83 6.69 -16.87
N VAL A 203 -14.68 7.40 -16.80
CA VAL A 203 -13.62 7.29 -17.82
C VAL A 203 -13.13 5.85 -17.96
N ALA A 204 -12.86 5.17 -16.84
CA ALA A 204 -12.42 3.79 -16.87
C ALA A 204 -13.49 2.82 -17.40
N ALA A 205 -14.77 3.12 -17.17
CA ALA A 205 -15.89 2.34 -17.71
C ALA A 205 -16.03 2.53 -19.23
N ALA A 206 -16.01 3.78 -19.70
CA ALA A 206 -16.10 4.10 -21.12
C ALA A 206 -14.96 3.46 -21.93
N ARG A 207 -13.70 3.54 -21.44
CA ARG A 207 -12.56 2.87 -22.07
C ARG A 207 -12.71 1.35 -22.16
N ARG A 208 -13.31 0.71 -21.16
CA ARG A 208 -13.57 -0.74 -21.18
C ARG A 208 -14.67 -1.12 -22.17
N ALA A 209 -15.57 -0.19 -22.47
CA ALA A 209 -16.65 -0.35 -23.43
C ALA A 209 -16.28 0.14 -24.85
N ASP A 210 -15.07 0.69 -25.03
CA ASP A 210 -14.64 1.36 -26.27
C ASP A 210 -15.61 2.47 -26.73
N ASP A 211 -16.24 3.16 -25.77
CA ASP A 211 -17.20 4.23 -26.00
C ASP A 211 -16.51 5.60 -25.92
N GLU A 212 -16.13 6.13 -27.07
CA GLU A 212 -15.39 7.39 -27.19
C GLU A 212 -16.21 8.61 -26.70
N ASP A 213 -17.53 8.57 -26.86
CA ASP A 213 -18.43 9.66 -26.50
C ASP A 213 -18.60 9.71 -24.98
N ALA A 214 -18.87 8.57 -24.36
CA ALA A 214 -18.91 8.44 -22.90
C ALA A 214 -17.55 8.77 -22.28
N GLU A 215 -16.44 8.42 -22.93
CA GLU A 215 -15.11 8.78 -22.44
C GLU A 215 -14.91 10.30 -22.46
N ARG A 216 -15.29 10.96 -23.56
CA ARG A 216 -15.17 12.41 -23.71
C ARG A 216 -16.02 13.16 -22.68
N GLU A 217 -17.25 12.72 -22.44
CA GLU A 217 -18.12 13.28 -21.41
C GLU A 217 -17.50 13.11 -20.02
N ALA A 218 -17.04 11.91 -19.67
CA ALA A 218 -16.43 11.63 -18.38
C ALA A 218 -15.14 12.45 -18.17
N ARG A 219 -14.32 12.64 -19.21
CA ARG A 219 -13.14 13.52 -19.17
C ARG A 219 -13.53 14.99 -18.96
N SER A 220 -14.63 15.46 -19.56
CA SER A 220 -15.17 16.79 -19.32
C SER A 220 -15.58 16.98 -17.86
N ARG A 221 -16.26 15.98 -17.27
CA ARG A 221 -16.61 15.98 -15.84
C ARG A 221 -15.38 16.01 -14.93
N VAL A 222 -14.33 15.24 -15.25
CA VAL A 222 -13.04 15.33 -14.53
C VAL A 222 -12.45 16.73 -14.61
N HIS A 223 -12.50 17.37 -15.79
CA HIS A 223 -12.00 18.73 -15.95
C HIS A 223 -12.80 19.72 -15.09
N ALA A 224 -14.13 19.69 -15.17
CA ALA A 224 -15.01 20.56 -14.39
C ALA A 224 -14.78 20.41 -12.88
N ALA A 225 -14.73 19.17 -12.36
CA ALA A 225 -14.47 18.92 -10.95
C ALA A 225 -13.08 19.45 -10.52
N LYS A 226 -12.05 19.29 -11.35
CA LYS A 226 -10.71 19.83 -11.07
C LYS A 226 -10.64 21.35 -11.10
N VAL A 227 -11.40 21.99 -11.98
CA VAL A 227 -11.52 23.46 -11.99
C VAL A 227 -12.24 23.94 -10.73
N ALA A 228 -13.35 23.30 -10.36
CA ALA A 228 -14.10 23.63 -9.15
C ALA A 228 -13.30 23.39 -7.84
N LEU A 229 -12.45 22.35 -7.82
CA LEU A 229 -11.50 22.14 -6.72
C LEU A 229 -10.37 23.17 -6.70
N GLY A 230 -10.20 23.98 -7.74
CA GLY A 230 -9.10 24.92 -7.87
C GLY A 230 -7.77 24.27 -8.29
N GLU A 231 -7.78 23.03 -8.80
CA GLU A 231 -6.58 22.34 -9.31
C GLU A 231 -6.23 22.75 -10.76
N ARG A 232 -7.19 23.34 -11.48
CA ARG A 232 -7.07 23.82 -12.87
C ARG A 232 -7.79 25.16 -13.03
N GLY A 233 -7.51 25.86 -14.12
CA GLY A 233 -8.09 27.17 -14.40
C GLY A 233 -7.38 28.30 -13.68
N ALA A 234 -8.12 29.35 -13.34
CA ALA A 234 -7.61 30.53 -12.68
C ALA A 234 -7.05 30.17 -11.29
N PRO A 235 -5.84 30.65 -10.93
CA PRO A 235 -5.29 30.40 -9.61
C PRO A 235 -6.14 30.92 -8.47
N TRP A 236 -6.47 30.07 -7.49
CA TRP A 236 -7.24 30.48 -6.32
C TRP A 236 -6.51 31.52 -5.43
N TRP A 237 -5.19 31.65 -5.55
CA TRP A 237 -4.41 32.70 -4.86
C TRP A 237 -4.37 34.04 -5.61
N GLU A 238 -4.92 34.11 -6.82
CA GLU A 238 -5.07 35.35 -7.62
C GLU A 238 -6.51 35.85 -7.63
N GLN A 239 -7.45 35.11 -7.04
CA GLN A 239 -8.84 35.52 -6.92
C GLN A 239 -9.00 36.47 -5.72
N PRO A 240 -9.66 37.64 -5.87
CA PRO A 240 -9.94 38.51 -4.75
C PRO A 240 -10.81 37.76 -3.74
N ARG A 241 -10.40 37.77 -2.46
CA ARG A 241 -11.20 37.19 -1.38
C ARG A 241 -12.47 38.03 -1.24
N SER A 242 -13.61 37.47 -1.63
CA SER A 242 -14.94 38.04 -1.39
C SER A 242 -15.44 37.70 0.01
#